data_AF-A0A445GZT6-F1
#
_entry.id   AF-A0A445GZT6-F1
#
_cell.length_a   1.000
_cell.length_b   1.000
_cell.length_c   1.000
_cell.angle_alpha   90.00
_cell.angle_beta   90.00
_cell.angle_gamma   90.00
#
_symmetry.space_group_name_H-M   'P 1'
#
loop_
_entity.id
_entity.type
_entity.pdbx_description
1 polymer ?
#
loop_
_entity_poly.entity_id
_entity_poly.type
_entity_poly.pdbx_seq_one_letter_code
_entity_poly.pdbx_strand_id
1 'polypeptide(L)'
;MTRKVSNFSDLIQRVTTSCFLHPFDDHRSDVGDREEEYHSGSLGNRHEDEDANEEGYYGEEKMVMGLKVSREEKKLKKMRALMEEVFEAVSAMKSAYVSLQEAHCPWDPERLREADVAVVAQLKKLALLRDRFHGSVSSVEEGKGRRRGGGHAPYETLLMKEDLQLQNLKEKLQCAATLSTHQNKAQPYTKRNLASNSHIQAAGFVAAPSPPELLEATMAQVKEASKSFTSLLFSLMHDAQWDMDAAVRSMGAASATTTDKYYNNKNTCSVTTTSTTVSTLHAKYALESYIYKKMLQGFDHESFYMDNSTLSSLLNPAQFRGDCFSQYCHMKSVDPSELIGGVLATCNFGKFCSNKYLSIVHPKMEESLFGDLEQHSVVSEGKHPRTRFYKEFLGVAKGVWLLHLVAFSFDPVPSKFEASAGAEFHPRYMESVLKFAGGTVPPRKIVGFSVSPGFKLGNGSVLKARVYLMARN
;
A
#
# COMPACT_ATOMS: atom_id res chain seq x y z
N MET A 1 6.09 31.43 -46.19
CA MET A 1 6.76 31.02 -44.94
C MET A 1 5.80 30.18 -44.12
N THR A 2 6.01 28.87 -44.13
CA THR A 2 5.17 27.85 -43.48
C THR A 2 5.47 27.78 -41.97
N ARG A 3 4.47 28.06 -41.13
CA ARG A 3 4.53 27.80 -39.69
C ARG A 3 4.35 26.30 -39.45
N LYS A 4 5.44 25.61 -39.06
CA LYS A 4 5.40 24.21 -38.59
C LYS A 4 4.60 24.16 -37.28
N VAL A 5 3.46 23.48 -37.30
CA VAL A 5 2.74 23.07 -36.09
C VAL A 5 3.47 21.85 -35.54
N SER A 6 3.99 21.96 -34.32
CA SER A 6 4.61 20.84 -33.62
C SER A 6 3.54 19.80 -33.31
N ASN A 7 3.70 18.59 -33.86
CA ASN A 7 2.81 17.46 -33.60
C ASN A 7 2.93 17.06 -32.12
N PHE A 8 1.81 16.76 -31.46
CA PHE A 8 1.74 16.30 -30.06
C PHE A 8 2.69 15.12 -29.78
N SER A 9 2.96 14.29 -30.79
CA SER A 9 3.95 13.21 -30.74
C SER A 9 5.39 13.70 -30.48
N ASP A 10 5.80 14.83 -31.05
CA ASP A 10 7.16 15.39 -30.87
C ASP A 10 7.35 15.98 -29.46
N LEU A 11 6.26 16.43 -28.84
CA LEU A 11 6.28 16.99 -27.49
C LEU A 11 6.41 15.90 -26.42
N ILE A 12 5.69 14.78 -26.59
CA ILE A 12 5.83 13.60 -25.73
C ILE A 12 7.25 13.04 -25.84
N GLN A 13 7.78 12.93 -27.06
CA GLN A 13 9.12 12.39 -27.29
C GLN A 13 10.23 13.23 -26.64
N ARG A 14 10.12 14.57 -26.67
CA ARG A 14 11.07 15.47 -26.00
C ARG A 14 11.00 15.41 -24.47
N VAL A 15 9.81 15.24 -23.90
CA VAL A 15 9.63 15.10 -22.45
C VAL A 15 10.18 13.77 -21.96
N THR A 16 9.97 12.67 -22.69
CA THR A 16 10.51 11.36 -22.31
C THR A 16 12.04 11.29 -22.44
N THR A 17 12.66 11.96 -23.42
CA THR A 17 14.14 12.00 -23.52
C THR A 17 14.80 12.88 -22.45
N SER A 18 14.11 13.89 -21.93
CA SER A 18 14.62 14.76 -20.85
C SER A 18 14.65 14.08 -19.49
N CYS A 19 13.85 13.04 -19.28
CA CYS A 19 13.77 12.30 -18.01
C CYS A 19 14.73 11.09 -17.93
N PHE A 20 15.50 10.80 -18.99
CA PHE A 20 16.37 9.61 -19.06
C PHE A 20 17.82 9.88 -19.50
N LEU A 21 18.29 11.12 -19.49
CA LEU A 21 19.72 11.41 -19.63
C LEU A 21 20.28 11.92 -18.30
N HIS A 22 20.65 10.98 -17.44
CA HIS A 22 21.89 11.02 -16.64
C HIS A 22 22.34 9.57 -16.41
N PRO A 23 23.08 8.97 -17.36
CA PRO A 23 23.97 7.86 -17.03
C PRO A 23 25.04 8.38 -16.08
N PHE A 24 25.23 7.69 -14.97
CA PHE A 24 26.40 7.84 -14.12
C PHE A 24 27.62 7.35 -14.91
N ASP A 25 28.44 8.28 -15.39
CA ASP A 25 29.80 7.98 -15.82
C ASP A 25 30.79 8.32 -14.69
N ASP A 26 31.44 7.25 -14.26
CA ASP A 26 32.64 7.20 -13.43
C ASP A 26 33.81 7.78 -14.23
N HIS A 27 34.48 8.82 -13.71
CA HIS A 27 35.87 9.07 -14.08
C HIS A 27 36.66 9.78 -12.97
N ARG A 28 37.66 9.02 -12.50
CA ARG A 28 38.86 9.44 -11.77
C ARG A 28 39.59 10.62 -12.41
N SER A 29 40.13 11.46 -11.51
CA SER A 29 41.43 12.14 -11.53
C SER A 29 41.84 12.90 -12.79
N ASP A 30 41.92 14.24 -12.69
CA ASP A 30 43.15 14.92 -13.08
C ASP A 30 43.35 16.24 -12.31
N VAL A 31 44.62 16.48 -12.02
CA VAL A 31 45.25 17.55 -11.23
C VAL A 31 45.47 18.78 -12.11
N GLY A 32 45.41 19.98 -11.52
CA GLY A 32 45.77 21.19 -12.26
C GLY A 32 45.56 22.48 -11.48
N ASP A 33 46.50 22.75 -10.58
CA ASP A 33 47.06 24.03 -10.13
C ASP A 33 46.32 25.34 -10.48
N ARG A 34 46.08 26.17 -9.46
CA ARG A 34 46.63 27.54 -9.39
C ARG A 34 46.39 28.22 -8.03
N GLU A 35 47.46 28.15 -7.25
CA GLU A 35 48.18 29.25 -6.58
C GLU A 35 47.44 30.18 -5.60
N GLU A 36 48.02 30.14 -4.41
CA GLU A 36 47.89 30.95 -3.22
C GLU A 36 48.25 32.43 -3.45
N GLU A 37 47.63 33.35 -2.71
CA GLU A 37 48.38 34.47 -2.15
C GLU A 37 47.71 35.02 -0.87
N TYR A 38 48.41 34.88 0.24
CA TYR A 38 48.15 35.57 1.50
C TYR A 38 48.92 36.89 1.49
N HIS A 39 48.30 38.02 1.86
CA HIS A 39 49.05 39.09 2.49
C HIS A 39 48.23 39.87 3.53
N SER A 40 48.78 39.85 4.75
CA SER A 40 48.50 40.69 5.91
C SER A 40 48.94 42.14 5.66
N GLY A 41 48.17 43.11 6.17
CA GLY A 41 48.54 44.53 6.16
C GLY A 41 47.76 45.31 7.21
N SER A 42 48.49 45.85 8.18
CA SER A 42 48.04 46.44 9.44
C SER A 42 47.97 47.97 9.38
N LEU A 43 47.07 48.54 10.20
CA LEU A 43 47.06 49.89 10.82
C LEU A 43 46.76 51.15 9.97
N GLY A 44 45.76 51.89 10.46
CA GLY A 44 45.52 53.30 10.16
C GLY A 44 44.44 53.87 11.08
N ASN A 45 44.81 54.19 12.32
CA ASN A 45 43.95 54.85 13.32
C ASN A 45 43.91 56.36 13.06
N ARG A 46 42.73 56.99 13.07
CA ARG A 46 42.59 58.43 13.31
C ARG A 46 41.25 58.69 14.01
N HIS A 47 41.35 59.06 15.29
CA HIS A 47 40.28 59.61 16.13
C HIS A 47 40.01 61.06 15.74
N GLU A 48 38.73 61.44 15.67
CA GLU A 48 38.23 62.69 16.26
C GLU A 48 36.87 62.39 16.90
N ASP A 49 36.75 62.83 18.15
CA ASP A 49 35.66 62.60 19.10
C ASP A 49 34.46 63.53 18.83
N GLU A 50 33.25 63.09 19.16
CA GLU A 50 32.27 63.93 19.87
C GLU A 50 31.15 63.06 20.49
N ASP A 51 31.00 63.21 21.80
CA ASP A 51 30.16 62.45 22.71
C ASP A 51 28.64 62.65 22.50
N ALA A 52 27.88 61.56 22.60
CA ALA A 52 26.55 61.56 23.20
C ALA A 52 26.11 60.13 23.62
N ASN A 53 26.47 59.75 24.84
CA ASN A 53 25.63 59.09 25.84
C ASN A 53 24.51 58.12 25.34
N GLU A 54 24.74 56.80 25.40
CA GLU A 54 23.65 55.84 25.67
C GLU A 54 24.22 54.52 26.27
N GLU A 55 24.03 54.35 27.58
CA GLU A 55 24.26 53.08 28.27
C GLU A 55 23.23 52.03 27.82
N GLY A 56 23.68 50.83 27.42
CA GLY A 56 22.76 49.69 27.31
C GLY A 56 23.25 48.49 26.51
N TYR A 57 23.48 47.39 27.23
CA TYR A 57 23.04 46.05 26.80
C TYR A 57 23.79 45.31 25.67
N TYR A 58 25.08 44.95 25.87
CA TYR A 58 25.77 43.98 24.98
C TYR A 58 26.50 42.85 25.73
N GLY A 59 25.92 42.34 26.82
CA GLY A 59 26.47 41.22 27.60
C GLY A 59 25.84 39.85 27.31
N GLU A 60 24.59 39.78 26.88
CA GLU A 60 23.83 38.51 26.81
C GLU A 60 24.02 37.73 25.49
N GLU A 61 24.28 38.41 24.37
CA GLU A 61 24.33 37.76 23.05
C GLU A 61 25.52 36.78 22.88
N LYS A 62 26.67 37.06 23.51
CA LYS A 62 27.84 36.15 23.48
C LYS A 62 27.61 34.87 24.26
N MET A 63 26.91 34.92 25.40
CA MET A 63 26.56 33.72 26.17
C MET A 63 25.53 32.87 25.42
N VAL A 64 24.54 33.50 24.79
CA VAL A 64 23.50 32.82 24.00
C VAL A 64 24.08 32.14 22.75
N MET A 65 25.08 32.75 22.08
CA MET A 65 25.78 32.12 20.95
C MET A 65 26.63 30.92 21.37
N GLY A 66 27.36 31.01 22.50
CA GLY A 66 28.12 29.87 23.03
C GLY A 66 27.24 28.69 23.46
N LEU A 67 26.06 28.96 24.03
CA LEU A 67 25.06 27.94 24.37
C LEU A 67 24.39 27.30 23.15
N LYS A 68 24.13 28.06 22.08
CA LYS A 68 23.60 27.54 20.81
C LYS A 68 24.61 26.63 20.10
N VAL A 69 25.88 27.03 20.03
CA VAL A 69 26.97 26.21 19.46
C VAL A 69 27.13 24.89 20.24
N SER A 70 27.10 24.93 21.58
CA SER A 70 27.15 23.72 22.42
C SER A 70 25.95 22.78 22.21
N ARG A 71 24.76 23.31 21.90
CA ARG A 71 23.56 22.52 21.63
C ARG A 71 23.61 21.85 20.26
N GLU A 72 24.12 22.54 19.25
CA GLU A 72 24.35 22.03 17.89
C GLU A 72 25.38 20.89 17.89
N GLU A 73 26.50 21.08 18.59
CA GLU A 73 27.55 20.05 18.74
C GLU A 73 27.04 18.78 19.42
N LYS A 74 26.23 18.93 20.49
CA LYS A 74 25.59 17.80 21.17
C LYS A 74 24.62 17.06 20.24
N LYS A 75 23.92 17.77 19.36
CA LYS A 75 23.01 17.17 18.37
C LYS A 75 23.78 16.38 17.30
N LEU A 76 24.86 16.95 16.77
CA LEU A 76 25.74 16.28 15.81
C LEU A 76 26.39 15.03 16.42
N LYS A 77 26.82 15.09 17.69
CA LYS A 77 27.37 13.94 18.41
C LYS A 77 26.36 12.81 18.57
N LYS A 78 25.10 13.13 18.89
CA LYS A 78 24.01 12.14 18.96
C LYS A 78 23.69 11.53 17.60
N MET A 79 23.66 12.33 16.54
CA MET A 79 23.41 11.84 15.18
C MET A 79 24.54 10.92 14.68
N ARG A 80 25.79 11.27 14.98
CA ARG A 80 26.95 10.43 14.68
C ARG A 80 26.88 9.08 15.40
N ALA A 81 26.56 9.08 16.70
CA ALA A 81 26.40 7.84 17.47
C ALA A 81 25.25 6.97 16.92
N LEU A 82 24.12 7.58 16.55
CA LEU A 82 23.00 6.84 15.95
C LEU A 82 23.39 6.24 14.59
N MET A 83 24.14 6.98 13.78
CA MET A 83 24.64 6.50 12.49
C MET A 83 25.63 5.33 12.67
N GLU A 84 26.50 5.39 13.67
CA GLU A 84 27.39 4.28 14.05
C GLU A 84 26.59 3.03 14.46
N GLU A 85 25.55 3.18 15.29
CA GLU A 85 24.67 2.06 15.66
C GLU A 85 23.94 1.44 14.45
N VAL A 86 23.59 2.24 13.44
CA VAL A 86 23.01 1.76 12.18
C VAL A 86 24.04 0.97 11.37
N PHE A 87 25.25 1.49 11.20
CA PHE A 87 26.31 0.79 10.48
C PHE A 87 26.68 -0.53 11.16
N GLU A 88 26.71 -0.56 12.49
CA GLU A 88 26.93 -1.79 13.26
C GLU A 88 25.77 -2.79 13.07
N ALA A 89 24.52 -2.33 13.12
CA ALA A 89 23.36 -3.20 12.90
C ALA A 89 23.32 -3.76 11.47
N VAL A 90 23.65 -2.96 10.45
CA VAL A 90 23.73 -3.43 9.05
C VAL A 90 24.90 -4.41 8.85
N SER A 91 26.05 -4.14 9.48
CA SER A 91 27.21 -5.04 9.41
C SER A 91 26.92 -6.38 10.11
N ALA A 92 26.28 -6.35 11.28
CA ALA A 92 25.82 -7.54 11.97
C ALA A 92 24.76 -8.30 11.17
N MET A 93 23.83 -7.60 10.52
CA MET A 93 22.82 -8.21 9.65
C MET A 93 23.47 -8.91 8.45
N LYS A 94 24.47 -8.26 7.83
CA LYS A 94 25.23 -8.85 6.71
C LYS A 94 25.97 -10.11 7.15
N SER A 95 26.61 -10.09 8.33
CA SER A 95 27.28 -11.26 8.89
C SER A 95 26.29 -12.41 9.15
N ALA A 96 25.15 -12.12 9.79
CA ALA A 96 24.10 -13.11 10.03
C ALA A 96 23.53 -13.68 8.73
N TYR A 97 23.40 -12.86 7.68
CA TYR A 97 22.97 -13.31 6.36
C TYR A 97 24.00 -14.24 5.69
N VAL A 98 25.30 -13.97 5.84
CA VAL A 98 26.35 -14.89 5.38
C VAL A 98 26.28 -16.22 6.14
N SER A 99 26.09 -16.20 7.46
CA SER A 99 25.90 -17.43 8.25
C SER A 99 24.67 -18.23 7.80
N LEU A 100 23.59 -17.54 7.39
CA LEU A 100 22.41 -18.18 6.81
C LEU A 100 22.74 -18.86 5.47
N GLN A 101 23.51 -18.19 4.60
CA GLN A 101 23.97 -18.74 3.32
C GLN A 101 24.88 -19.96 3.51
N GLU A 102 25.79 -19.93 4.49
CA GLU A 102 26.69 -21.04 4.81
C GLU A 102 25.93 -22.26 5.37
N ALA A 103 24.89 -22.03 6.18
CA ALA A 103 24.06 -23.10 6.75
C ALA A 103 23.22 -23.86 5.70
N HIS A 104 23.11 -23.33 4.47
CA HIS A 104 22.45 -24.00 3.37
C HIS A 104 23.31 -25.09 2.71
N CYS A 105 24.65 -25.09 2.87
CA CYS A 105 25.52 -26.10 2.27
C CYS A 105 26.84 -26.32 3.05
N PRO A 106 27.00 -27.46 3.75
CA PRO A 106 26.01 -28.54 3.94
C PRO A 106 24.77 -28.07 4.70
N TRP A 107 23.60 -28.65 4.40
CA TRP A 107 22.35 -28.28 5.06
C TRP A 107 22.41 -28.58 6.56
N ASP A 108 22.37 -27.52 7.38
CA ASP A 108 22.36 -27.58 8.83
C ASP A 108 21.14 -26.81 9.39
N PRO A 109 20.10 -27.51 9.87
CA PRO A 109 18.87 -26.86 10.31
C PRO A 109 19.02 -26.09 11.63
N GLU A 110 19.98 -26.43 12.49
CA GLU A 110 20.20 -25.73 13.75
C GLU A 110 20.93 -24.42 13.51
N ARG A 111 21.99 -24.45 12.70
CA ARG A 111 22.72 -23.24 12.29
C ARG A 111 21.85 -22.29 11.45
N LEU A 112 20.97 -22.84 10.61
CA LEU A 112 20.01 -22.06 9.83
C LEU A 112 19.04 -21.31 10.74
N ARG A 113 18.50 -21.98 11.77
CA ARG A 113 17.59 -21.37 12.74
C ARG A 113 18.28 -20.27 13.56
N GLU A 114 19.52 -20.50 13.99
CA GLU A 114 20.29 -19.49 14.73
C GLU A 114 20.60 -18.26 13.88
N ALA A 115 21.00 -18.47 12.62
CA ALA A 115 21.24 -17.38 11.68
C ALA A 115 19.95 -16.60 11.36
N ASP A 116 18.81 -17.27 11.20
CA ASP A 116 17.50 -16.63 10.99
C ASP A 116 17.11 -15.74 12.19
N VAL A 117 17.23 -16.26 13.41
CA VAL A 117 16.99 -15.50 14.65
C VAL A 117 17.90 -14.26 14.70
N ALA A 118 19.18 -14.41 14.34
CA ALA A 118 20.13 -13.31 14.32
C ALA A 118 19.77 -12.23 13.27
N VAL A 119 19.36 -12.63 12.06
CA VAL A 119 18.89 -11.71 11.01
C VAL A 119 17.65 -10.94 11.50
N VAL A 120 16.65 -11.64 12.03
CA VAL A 120 15.42 -11.02 12.56
C VAL A 120 15.73 -10.06 13.71
N ALA A 121 16.68 -10.39 14.59
CA ALA A 121 17.10 -9.52 15.67
C ALA A 121 17.74 -8.21 15.16
N GLN A 122 18.57 -8.25 14.12
CA GLN A 122 19.15 -7.04 13.54
C GLN A 122 18.11 -6.19 12.80
N LEU A 123 17.15 -6.80 12.10
CA LEU A 123 16.02 -6.09 11.49
C LEU A 123 15.17 -5.35 12.54
N LYS A 124 14.91 -5.99 13.70
CA LYS A 124 14.24 -5.35 14.84
C LYS A 124 15.05 -4.17 15.38
N LYS A 125 16.37 -4.33 15.53
CA LYS A 125 17.28 -3.25 15.97
C LYS A 125 17.27 -2.05 15.01
N LEU A 126 17.27 -2.30 13.69
CA LEU A 126 17.18 -1.26 12.67
C LEU A 126 15.83 -0.52 12.71
N ALA A 127 14.72 -1.21 12.98
CA ALA A 127 13.42 -0.58 13.16
C ALA A 127 13.41 0.39 14.37
N LEU A 128 13.98 -0.04 15.51
CA LEU A 128 14.12 0.83 16.69
C LEU A 128 15.03 2.03 16.44
N LEU A 129 16.12 1.86 15.68
CA LEU A 129 17.02 2.94 15.28
C LEU A 129 16.31 3.97 14.38
N ARG A 130 15.51 3.49 13.43
CA ARG A 130 14.67 4.34 12.57
C ARG A 130 13.69 5.16 13.41
N ASP A 131 13.02 4.55 14.39
CA ASP A 131 12.03 5.24 15.23
C ASP A 131 12.69 6.30 16.11
N ARG A 132 13.89 6.01 16.66
CA ARG A 132 14.71 7.00 17.37
C ARG A 132 15.13 8.17 16.50
N PHE A 133 15.46 7.92 15.23
CA PHE A 133 15.79 8.98 14.27
C PHE A 133 14.58 9.88 13.99
N HIS A 134 13.42 9.30 13.68
CA HIS A 134 12.22 10.08 13.38
C HIS A 134 11.70 10.87 14.60
N GLY A 135 11.74 10.28 15.80
CA GLY A 135 11.40 10.99 17.03
C GLY A 135 12.33 12.17 17.34
N SER A 136 13.59 12.12 16.88
CA SER A 136 14.54 13.23 17.03
C SER A 136 14.36 14.33 15.98
N VAL A 137 13.72 14.05 14.84
CA VAL A 137 13.48 15.01 13.75
C VAL A 137 12.21 15.84 13.99
N SER A 138 11.19 15.27 14.66
CA SER A 138 9.94 15.96 15.02
C SER A 138 10.08 17.09 16.04
N SER A 139 11.22 17.23 16.73
CA SER A 139 11.47 18.34 17.67
C SER A 139 12.06 19.60 17.02
N VAL A 140 12.11 19.66 15.68
CA VAL A 140 12.76 20.75 14.93
C VAL A 140 11.77 21.80 14.40
N GLU A 141 10.46 21.56 14.45
CA GLU A 141 9.43 22.51 13.98
C GLU A 141 8.38 22.84 15.06
N GLU A 142 8.79 23.50 16.14
CA GLU A 142 7.82 24.18 17.02
C GLU A 142 8.26 25.63 17.30
N GLY A 143 8.02 26.47 16.30
CA GLY A 143 7.90 27.91 16.44
C GLY A 143 6.57 28.36 15.83
N LYS A 144 5.56 28.59 16.68
CA LYS A 144 4.19 29.10 16.40
C LYS A 144 3.16 28.13 15.81
N GLY A 145 2.47 27.43 16.72
CA GLY A 145 1.05 27.68 16.94
C GLY A 145 0.02 26.89 16.13
N ARG A 146 -0.40 25.72 16.63
CA ARG A 146 -1.80 25.43 17.01
C ARG A 146 -1.92 24.02 17.60
N ARG A 147 -2.72 23.95 18.66
CA ARG A 147 -3.03 22.78 19.48
C ARG A 147 -3.36 21.53 18.63
N ARG A 148 -2.63 20.44 18.87
CA ARG A 148 -3.05 19.08 18.52
C ARG A 148 -3.10 18.25 19.80
N GLY A 149 -4.30 18.12 20.35
CA GLY A 149 -4.61 17.12 21.36
C GLY A 149 -4.59 15.74 20.71
N GLY A 150 -3.94 14.79 21.36
CA GLY A 150 -3.82 13.41 20.90
C GLY A 150 -2.72 12.76 21.70
N GLY A 151 -3.02 12.45 22.97
CA GLY A 151 -2.09 11.82 23.89
C GLY A 151 -1.59 10.50 23.31
N HIS A 152 -0.33 10.49 22.90
CA HIS A 152 0.44 9.26 22.85
C HIS A 152 0.64 8.84 24.31
N ALA A 153 -0.10 7.82 24.74
CA ALA A 153 0.15 7.15 26.00
C ALA A 153 1.60 6.62 25.96
N PRO A 154 2.46 6.96 26.94
CA PRO A 154 3.83 6.47 27.00
C PRO A 154 3.86 4.94 27.15
N TYR A 155 4.82 4.33 26.46
CA TYR A 155 5.09 2.89 26.41
C TYR A 155 5.37 2.23 27.79
N GLU A 156 5.41 3.00 28.88
CA GLU A 156 5.43 2.49 30.27
C GLU A 156 4.18 1.68 30.64
N THR A 157 3.03 1.96 30.01
CA THR A 157 1.79 1.23 30.27
C THR A 157 1.70 -0.15 29.62
N LEU A 158 2.52 -0.44 28.60
CA LEU A 158 2.59 -1.77 27.98
C LEU A 158 3.51 -2.71 28.77
N LEU A 159 4.63 -2.20 29.29
CA LEU A 159 5.55 -2.98 30.12
C LEU A 159 4.92 -3.39 31.45
N MET A 160 4.13 -2.50 32.09
CA MET A 160 3.34 -2.84 33.29
C MET A 160 2.26 -3.91 33.02
N LYS A 161 1.77 -4.02 31.77
CA LYS A 161 0.74 -4.99 31.38
C LYS A 161 1.33 -6.38 31.14
N GLU A 162 2.54 -6.45 30.59
CA GLU A 162 3.31 -7.69 30.45
C GLU A 162 3.75 -8.21 31.84
N ASP A 163 4.15 -7.33 32.77
CA ASP A 163 4.51 -7.72 34.15
C ASP A 163 3.32 -8.24 34.97
N LEU A 164 2.13 -7.65 34.83
CA LEU A 164 0.90 -8.17 35.47
C LEU A 164 0.48 -9.53 34.89
N GLN A 165 0.68 -9.73 33.58
CA GLN A 165 0.38 -11.01 32.93
C GLN A 165 1.38 -12.10 33.32
N LEU A 166 2.66 -11.76 33.48
CA LEU A 166 3.69 -12.67 34.00
C LEU A 166 3.44 -13.04 35.47
N GLN A 167 2.98 -12.11 36.32
CA GLN A 167 2.58 -12.42 37.70
C GLN A 167 1.34 -13.33 37.74
N ASN A 168 0.32 -13.08 36.90
CA ASN A 168 -0.87 -13.92 36.82
C ASN A 168 -0.57 -15.34 36.29
N LEU A 169 0.35 -15.46 35.33
CA LEU A 169 0.83 -16.74 34.81
C LEU A 169 1.69 -17.49 35.84
N LYS A 170 2.49 -16.78 36.63
CA LYS A 170 3.31 -17.35 37.72
C LYS A 170 2.46 -17.85 38.89
N GLU A 171 1.41 -17.12 39.29
CA GLU A 171 0.43 -17.59 40.29
C GLU A 171 -0.32 -18.83 39.79
N LYS A 172 -0.74 -18.85 38.50
CA LYS A 172 -1.40 -20.01 37.90
C LYS A 172 -0.50 -21.26 37.85
N LEU A 173 0.80 -21.08 37.64
CA LEU A 173 1.79 -22.18 37.68
C LEU A 173 2.05 -22.68 39.11
N GLN A 174 2.07 -21.79 40.11
CA GLN A 174 2.21 -22.18 41.52
C GLN A 174 0.97 -22.90 42.06
N CYS A 175 -0.24 -22.51 41.64
CA CYS A 175 -1.48 -23.22 41.96
C CYS A 175 -1.60 -24.59 41.28
N ALA A 176 -0.97 -24.78 40.11
CA ALA A 176 -0.95 -26.07 39.41
C ALA A 176 0.10 -27.04 39.98
N ALA A 177 1.15 -26.53 40.64
CA ALA A 177 2.22 -27.35 41.22
C ALA A 177 1.86 -27.99 42.58
N THR A 178 0.82 -27.50 43.29
CA THR A 178 0.40 -28.05 44.59
C THR A 178 -0.67 -29.15 44.51
N LEU A 179 -1.11 -29.56 43.31
CA LEU A 179 -2.22 -30.51 43.13
C LEU A 179 -1.89 -31.76 42.28
N SER A 180 -0.62 -32.06 42.01
CA SER A 180 -0.25 -33.27 41.27
C SER A 180 0.68 -34.19 42.06
N THR A 181 0.13 -34.83 43.10
CA THR A 181 0.64 -36.12 43.58
C THR A 181 -0.54 -37.09 43.69
N HIS A 182 -0.36 -38.30 43.13
CA HIS A 182 -1.22 -39.49 43.15
C HIS A 182 -2.13 -39.78 41.93
N GLN A 183 -1.50 -40.38 40.93
CA GLN A 183 -1.82 -41.66 40.28
C GLN A 183 -3.20 -42.34 40.49
N ASN A 184 -3.77 -42.72 39.33
CA ASN A 184 -4.27 -44.06 38.92
C ASN A 184 -5.72 -44.56 39.22
N LYS A 185 -6.35 -44.99 38.11
CA LYS A 185 -7.27 -46.15 37.87
C LYS A 185 -8.79 -45.95 37.74
N ALA A 186 -9.27 -46.34 36.54
CA ALA A 186 -10.37 -47.28 36.22
C ALA A 186 -11.87 -46.83 36.21
N GLN A 187 -12.44 -46.88 34.98
CA GLN A 187 -13.74 -47.47 34.57
C GLN A 187 -15.10 -46.81 34.99
N PRO A 188 -16.25 -47.17 34.36
CA PRO A 188 -17.23 -46.21 33.81
C PRO A 188 -18.65 -46.29 34.42
N TYR A 189 -19.59 -45.46 33.91
CA TYR A 189 -21.07 -45.60 33.85
C TYR A 189 -21.90 -44.35 34.29
N THR A 190 -22.79 -43.95 33.37
CA THR A 190 -24.19 -43.47 33.50
C THR A 190 -24.61 -42.06 33.98
N LYS A 191 -25.34 -41.41 33.05
CA LYS A 191 -26.64 -40.69 33.18
C LYS A 191 -26.87 -39.79 34.42
N ARG A 192 -27.10 -38.49 34.16
CA ARG A 192 -28.46 -37.88 34.18
C ARG A 192 -28.44 -36.40 33.80
N ASN A 193 -29.49 -36.02 33.08
CA ASN A 193 -29.90 -34.67 32.75
C ASN A 193 -30.16 -33.82 33.99
N LEU A 194 -29.87 -32.52 33.90
CA LEU A 194 -30.71 -31.49 34.52
C LEU A 194 -30.75 -30.26 33.59
N ALA A 195 -31.94 -29.98 33.09
CA ALA A 195 -32.23 -28.86 32.21
C ALA A 195 -32.34 -27.55 32.99
N SER A 196 -32.04 -26.43 32.35
CA SER A 196 -32.71 -25.16 32.60
C SER A 196 -32.84 -24.37 31.31
N ASN A 197 -34.10 -24.11 30.97
CA ASN A 197 -34.59 -23.38 29.81
C ASN A 197 -34.08 -21.93 29.80
N SER A 198 -33.58 -21.49 28.65
CA SER A 198 -34.02 -20.21 28.09
C SER A 198 -34.26 -20.39 26.59
N HIS A 199 -35.54 -20.32 26.26
CA HIS A 199 -36.10 -20.37 24.93
C HIS A 199 -35.69 -19.09 24.17
N ILE A 200 -34.71 -19.19 23.27
CA ILE A 200 -34.57 -18.27 22.14
C ILE A 200 -34.50 -19.12 20.87
N GLN A 201 -35.34 -18.71 19.93
CA GLN A 201 -35.76 -19.41 18.74
C GLN A 201 -34.58 -19.89 17.88
N ALA A 202 -34.67 -21.16 17.49
CA ALA A 202 -33.89 -21.75 16.43
C ALA A 202 -34.26 -21.10 15.07
N ALA A 203 -33.53 -20.04 14.71
CA ALA A 203 -33.30 -19.69 13.31
C ALA A 203 -31.92 -20.25 12.94
N GLY A 204 -31.86 -20.98 11.84
CA GLY A 204 -30.77 -21.90 11.48
C GLY A 204 -29.37 -21.36 11.73
N PHE A 205 -28.54 -22.21 12.32
CA PHE A 205 -27.09 -22.06 12.29
C PHE A 205 -26.68 -22.11 10.81
N VAL A 206 -26.68 -20.95 10.15
CA VAL A 206 -25.99 -20.79 8.88
C VAL A 206 -24.54 -21.08 9.23
N ALA A 207 -24.04 -22.23 8.78
CA ALA A 207 -22.64 -22.57 8.91
C ALA A 207 -21.83 -21.35 8.47
N ALA A 208 -20.88 -20.90 9.30
CA ALA A 208 -20.01 -19.80 8.91
C ALA A 208 -19.45 -20.12 7.51
N PRO A 209 -19.55 -19.20 6.54
CA PRO A 209 -19.16 -19.47 5.16
C PRO A 209 -17.72 -19.97 5.13
N SER A 210 -17.46 -20.97 4.30
CA SER A 210 -16.11 -21.51 4.19
C SER A 210 -15.15 -20.39 3.72
N PRO A 211 -13.85 -20.40 4.11
CA PRO A 211 -12.92 -19.34 3.70
C PRO A 211 -12.92 -19.06 2.18
N PRO A 212 -13.02 -20.06 1.28
CA PRO A 212 -13.17 -19.81 -0.15
C PRO A 212 -14.45 -19.06 -0.53
N GLU A 213 -15.60 -19.43 0.04
CA GLU A 213 -16.89 -18.78 -0.23
C GLU A 213 -16.87 -17.32 0.20
N LEU A 214 -16.20 -17.00 1.31
CA LEU A 214 -16.08 -15.63 1.80
C LEU A 214 -15.32 -14.73 0.82
N LEU A 215 -14.18 -15.23 0.29
CA LEU A 215 -13.39 -14.50 -0.69
C LEU A 215 -14.16 -14.34 -2.01
N GLU A 216 -14.82 -15.41 -2.47
CA GLU A 216 -15.65 -15.39 -3.67
C GLU A 216 -16.81 -14.40 -3.56
N ALA A 217 -17.53 -14.40 -2.44
CA ALA A 217 -18.61 -13.46 -2.17
C ALA A 217 -18.11 -12.01 -2.12
N THR A 218 -16.94 -11.78 -1.51
CA THR A 218 -16.33 -10.44 -1.47
C THR A 218 -15.90 -9.97 -2.86
N MET A 219 -15.29 -10.85 -3.65
CA MET A 219 -14.93 -10.53 -5.04
C MET A 219 -16.17 -10.28 -5.92
N ALA A 220 -17.27 -10.99 -5.69
CA ALA A 220 -18.53 -10.75 -6.38
C ALA A 220 -19.08 -9.35 -6.08
N GLN A 221 -18.95 -8.86 -4.84
CA GLN A 221 -19.30 -7.48 -4.48
C GLN A 221 -18.41 -6.46 -5.20
N VAL A 222 -17.08 -6.72 -5.26
CA VAL A 222 -16.15 -5.87 -6.04
C VAL A 222 -16.56 -5.82 -7.51
N LYS A 223 -16.92 -6.97 -8.08
CA LYS A 223 -17.37 -7.09 -9.48
C LYS A 223 -18.61 -6.26 -9.76
N GLU A 224 -19.63 -6.35 -8.92
CA GLU A 224 -20.85 -5.57 -9.15
C GLU A 224 -20.61 -4.07 -8.96
N ALA A 225 -19.90 -3.67 -7.90
CA ALA A 225 -19.54 -2.27 -7.68
C ALA A 225 -18.70 -1.70 -8.84
N SER A 226 -17.69 -2.45 -9.30
CA SER A 226 -16.84 -2.06 -10.43
C SER A 226 -17.65 -1.90 -11.72
N LYS A 227 -18.59 -2.80 -11.98
CA LYS A 227 -19.48 -2.73 -13.15
C LYS A 227 -20.41 -1.51 -13.09
N SER A 228 -20.95 -1.18 -11.92
CA SER A 228 -21.76 0.03 -11.70
C SER A 228 -20.94 1.29 -11.98
N PHE A 229 -19.79 1.43 -11.31
CA PHE A 229 -18.90 2.58 -11.47
C PHE A 229 -18.37 2.72 -12.91
N THR A 230 -17.95 1.63 -13.54
CA THR A 230 -17.51 1.61 -14.95
C THR A 230 -18.63 2.09 -15.87
N SER A 231 -19.88 1.69 -15.61
CA SER A 231 -21.02 2.12 -16.45
C SER A 231 -21.30 3.61 -16.28
N LEU A 232 -21.20 4.15 -15.06
CA LEU A 232 -21.31 5.60 -14.82
C LEU A 232 -20.19 6.38 -15.52
N LEU A 233 -18.93 5.95 -15.34
CA LEU A 233 -17.77 6.60 -15.94
C LEU A 233 -17.85 6.55 -17.48
N PHE A 234 -18.22 5.41 -18.04
CA PHE A 234 -18.42 5.26 -19.49
C PHE A 234 -19.50 6.19 -20.04
N SER A 235 -20.61 6.37 -19.30
CA SER A 235 -21.66 7.33 -19.67
C SER A 235 -21.12 8.76 -19.69
N LEU A 236 -20.42 9.17 -18.63
CA LEU A 236 -19.86 10.53 -18.54
C LEU A 236 -18.81 10.79 -19.63
N MET A 237 -17.98 9.80 -19.96
CA MET A 237 -17.01 9.91 -21.07
C MET A 237 -17.72 10.09 -22.42
N HIS A 238 -18.84 9.38 -22.63
CA HIS A 238 -19.64 9.53 -23.83
C HIS A 238 -20.30 10.92 -23.90
N ASP A 239 -20.85 11.42 -22.78
CA ASP A 239 -21.46 12.75 -22.69
C ASP A 239 -20.42 13.87 -22.91
N ALA A 240 -19.18 13.66 -22.44
CA ALA A 240 -18.03 14.53 -22.70
C ALA A 240 -17.42 14.36 -24.11
N GLN A 241 -18.04 13.56 -25.00
CA GLN A 241 -17.62 13.33 -26.38
C GLN A 241 -16.20 12.79 -26.54
N TRP A 242 -15.77 11.90 -25.64
CA TRP A 242 -14.46 11.27 -25.73
C TRP A 242 -14.35 10.35 -26.96
N ASP A 243 -13.18 10.37 -27.62
CA ASP A 243 -12.80 9.29 -28.54
C ASP A 243 -12.46 8.05 -27.69
N MET A 244 -13.44 7.15 -27.58
CA MET A 244 -13.33 5.94 -26.76
C MET A 244 -12.20 5.03 -27.25
N ASP A 245 -11.94 4.96 -28.56
CA ASP A 245 -10.86 4.12 -29.10
C ASP A 245 -9.49 4.73 -28.76
N ALA A 246 -9.34 6.06 -28.81
CA ALA A 246 -8.12 6.74 -28.35
C ALA A 246 -7.92 6.62 -26.82
N ALA A 247 -9.00 6.73 -26.05
CA ALA A 247 -8.97 6.57 -24.60
C ALA A 247 -8.54 5.16 -24.19
N VAL A 248 -9.12 4.13 -24.81
CA VAL A 248 -8.76 2.72 -24.57
C VAL A 248 -7.30 2.45 -24.92
N ARG A 249 -6.81 2.95 -26.06
CA ARG A 249 -5.39 2.82 -26.43
C ARG A 249 -4.47 3.50 -25.41
N SER A 250 -4.84 4.67 -24.91
CA SER A 250 -4.06 5.40 -23.90
C SER A 250 -4.03 4.67 -22.56
N MET A 251 -5.16 4.10 -22.13
CA MET A 251 -5.25 3.28 -20.92
C MET A 251 -4.43 1.98 -21.05
N GLY A 252 -4.46 1.34 -22.22
CA GLY A 252 -3.65 0.15 -22.53
C GLY A 252 -2.15 0.46 -22.58
N ALA A 253 -1.76 1.57 -23.20
CA ALA A 253 -0.36 2.01 -23.31
C ALA A 253 0.24 2.40 -21.95
N ALA A 254 -0.52 3.07 -21.08
CA ALA A 254 -0.11 3.35 -19.69
C ALA A 254 0.03 2.08 -18.84
N SER A 255 -0.50 0.95 -19.33
CA SER A 255 -0.52 -0.33 -18.66
C SER A 255 0.62 -1.27 -19.10
N ALA A 256 1.21 -1.03 -20.29
CA ALA A 256 2.17 -1.92 -20.92
C ALA A 256 3.63 -1.53 -20.58
N THR A 257 4.24 -2.25 -19.63
CA THR A 257 5.69 -2.25 -19.47
C THR A 257 6.30 -3.15 -20.55
N THR A 258 6.87 -2.55 -21.59
CA THR A 258 7.84 -3.17 -22.53
C THR A 258 7.54 -4.59 -23.02
N THR A 259 6.35 -4.84 -23.58
CA THR A 259 6.13 -5.81 -24.68
C THR A 259 4.64 -5.75 -25.03
N ASP A 260 4.32 -5.35 -26.26
CA ASP A 260 3.24 -5.96 -27.06
C ASP A 260 2.77 -5.02 -28.18
N LYS A 261 3.24 -5.32 -29.39
CA LYS A 261 2.80 -4.73 -30.67
C LYS A 261 1.40 -5.19 -31.09
N TYR A 262 0.65 -5.89 -30.23
CA TYR A 262 -0.59 -6.59 -30.57
C TYR A 262 -1.87 -5.74 -30.40
N TYR A 263 -1.77 -4.57 -29.75
CA TYR A 263 -2.91 -3.69 -29.43
C TYR A 263 -3.56 -2.98 -30.64
N ASN A 264 -2.98 -3.06 -31.84
CA ASN A 264 -3.40 -2.24 -32.98
C ASN A 264 -4.25 -2.94 -34.04
N ASN A 265 -4.62 -4.22 -33.88
CA ASN A 265 -5.43 -4.89 -34.90
C ASN A 265 -6.93 -4.80 -34.60
N LYS A 266 -7.64 -3.97 -35.39
CA LYS A 266 -9.10 -3.82 -35.41
C LYS A 266 -9.88 -5.08 -35.83
N ASN A 267 -9.20 -6.18 -36.20
CA ASN A 267 -9.86 -7.42 -36.59
C ASN A 267 -10.20 -8.28 -35.35
N THR A 268 -11.11 -7.80 -34.51
CA THR A 268 -11.57 -8.49 -33.31
C THR A 268 -13.03 -8.91 -33.45
N CYS A 269 -13.25 -10.22 -33.24
CA CYS A 269 -14.54 -10.92 -33.13
C CYS A 269 -15.26 -11.31 -34.44
N SER A 270 -15.17 -12.61 -34.76
CA SER A 270 -16.23 -13.37 -35.45
C SER A 270 -17.46 -13.47 -34.54
N VAL A 271 -18.15 -12.36 -34.33
CA VAL A 271 -19.50 -12.30 -33.78
C VAL A 271 -20.33 -11.55 -34.81
N THR A 272 -21.48 -12.12 -35.18
CA THR A 272 -22.41 -11.65 -36.21
C THR A 272 -23.18 -10.39 -35.76
N THR A 273 -22.48 -9.40 -35.19
CA THR A 273 -23.06 -8.16 -34.65
C THR A 273 -22.32 -6.95 -35.20
N THR A 274 -23.06 -5.88 -35.47
CA THR A 274 -22.58 -4.60 -36.04
C THR A 274 -21.32 -4.09 -35.32
N SER A 275 -20.30 -3.69 -36.10
CA SER A 275 -18.96 -3.27 -35.64
C SER A 275 -18.96 -2.30 -34.46
N THR A 276 -19.96 -1.42 -34.36
CA THR A 276 -20.13 -0.43 -33.29
C THR A 276 -20.35 -1.08 -31.91
N THR A 277 -21.14 -2.15 -31.84
CA THR A 277 -21.45 -2.84 -30.57
C THR A 277 -20.26 -3.59 -29.98
N VAL A 278 -19.38 -4.10 -30.84
CA VAL A 278 -18.15 -4.79 -30.42
C VAL A 278 -17.14 -3.78 -29.88
N SER A 279 -17.03 -2.60 -30.51
CA SER A 279 -16.14 -1.51 -30.05
C SER A 279 -16.58 -0.96 -28.69
N THR A 280 -17.88 -0.73 -28.48
CA THR A 280 -18.38 -0.21 -27.20
C THR A 280 -18.19 -1.21 -26.06
N LEU A 281 -18.41 -2.51 -26.31
CA LEU A 281 -18.18 -3.56 -25.32
C LEU A 281 -16.69 -3.72 -24.99
N HIS A 282 -15.82 -3.67 -26.00
CA HIS A 282 -14.37 -3.66 -25.81
C HIS A 282 -13.91 -2.50 -24.93
N ALA A 283 -14.38 -1.28 -25.24
CA ALA A 283 -14.03 -0.09 -24.49
C ALA A 283 -14.51 -0.16 -23.03
N LYS A 284 -15.73 -0.67 -22.80
CA LYS A 284 -16.26 -0.87 -21.44
C LYS A 284 -15.40 -1.83 -20.61
N TYR A 285 -14.99 -2.96 -21.17
CA TYR A 285 -14.13 -3.92 -20.45
C TYR A 285 -12.70 -3.42 -20.27
N ALA A 286 -12.17 -2.65 -21.21
CA ALA A 286 -10.87 -2.00 -21.07
C ALA A 286 -10.88 -0.94 -19.95
N LEU A 287 -11.97 -0.19 -19.82
CA LEU A 287 -12.17 0.73 -18.69
C LEU A 287 -12.30 -0.01 -17.36
N GLU A 288 -13.07 -1.10 -17.32
CA GLU A 288 -13.17 -1.97 -16.14
C GLU A 288 -11.78 -2.51 -15.72
N SER A 289 -10.99 -2.97 -16.69
CA SER A 289 -9.60 -3.42 -16.49
C SER A 289 -8.71 -2.33 -15.90
N TYR A 290 -8.80 -1.10 -16.44
CA TYR A 290 -8.07 0.06 -15.92
C TYR A 290 -8.40 0.34 -14.44
N ILE A 291 -9.69 0.32 -14.08
CA ILE A 291 -10.16 0.52 -12.71
C ILE A 291 -9.59 -0.57 -11.81
N TYR A 292 -9.73 -1.85 -12.17
CA TYR A 292 -9.19 -2.96 -11.38
C TYR A 292 -7.68 -2.82 -11.15
N LYS A 293 -6.91 -2.52 -12.20
CA LYS A 293 -5.46 -2.37 -12.10
C LYS A 293 -5.07 -1.28 -11.10
N LYS A 294 -5.72 -0.12 -11.16
CA LYS A 294 -5.45 1.00 -10.25
C LYS A 294 -5.88 0.70 -8.82
N MET A 295 -7.07 0.13 -8.64
CA MET A 295 -7.59 -0.24 -7.32
C MET A 295 -6.73 -1.29 -6.62
N LEU A 296 -6.22 -2.27 -7.37
CA LEU A 296 -5.42 -3.39 -6.83
C LEU A 296 -3.90 -3.14 -6.88
N GLN A 297 -3.46 -1.97 -7.31
CA GLN A 297 -2.04 -1.60 -7.24
C GLN A 297 -1.58 -1.63 -5.77
N GLY A 298 -0.53 -2.42 -5.48
CA GLY A 298 -0.03 -2.60 -4.12
C GLY A 298 -0.82 -3.61 -3.27
N PHE A 299 -1.75 -4.37 -3.85
CA PHE A 299 -2.58 -5.35 -3.11
C PHE A 299 -1.78 -6.39 -2.32
N ASP A 300 -0.58 -6.74 -2.80
CA ASP A 300 0.28 -7.74 -2.14
C ASP A 300 0.99 -7.19 -0.88
N HIS A 301 0.88 -5.88 -0.61
CA HIS A 301 1.39 -5.23 0.60
C HIS A 301 0.26 -5.00 1.62
N GLU A 302 0.55 -5.15 2.91
CA GLU A 302 -0.43 -5.03 4.01
C GLU A 302 -1.17 -3.69 4.06
N SER A 303 -0.56 -2.65 3.52
CA SER A 303 -1.06 -1.27 3.56
C SER A 303 -1.14 -0.60 2.19
N PHE A 304 -1.08 -1.37 1.10
CA PHE A 304 -1.01 -0.84 -0.27
C PHE A 304 0.14 0.15 -0.52
N TYR A 305 1.25 0.01 0.22
CA TYR A 305 2.38 0.96 0.22
C TYR A 305 2.00 2.41 0.59
N MET A 306 0.92 2.60 1.35
CA MET A 306 0.47 3.94 1.73
C MET A 306 1.22 4.52 2.92
N ASP A 307 1.82 3.68 3.74
CA ASP A 307 2.66 4.05 4.86
C ASP A 307 4.00 3.29 4.80
N ASN A 308 5.05 3.89 5.34
CA ASN A 308 6.32 3.21 5.64
C ASN A 308 6.19 2.36 6.92
N SER A 309 4.97 1.91 7.25
CA SER A 309 4.67 1.20 8.49
C SER A 309 5.37 -0.16 8.52
N THR A 310 5.76 -0.56 9.73
CA THR A 310 6.35 -1.86 10.03
C THR A 310 5.42 -2.99 9.61
N LEU A 311 6.01 -4.03 9.00
CA LEU A 311 5.30 -5.22 8.53
C LEU A 311 4.70 -6.00 9.72
N SER A 312 3.47 -5.67 10.09
CA SER A 312 2.80 -6.20 11.28
C SER A 312 2.61 -7.72 11.18
N SER A 313 2.41 -8.23 9.96
CA SER A 313 2.37 -9.66 9.65
C SER A 313 3.68 -10.36 9.96
N LEU A 314 4.83 -9.67 9.88
CA LEU A 314 6.11 -10.28 10.21
C LEU A 314 6.34 -10.32 11.72
N LEU A 315 5.84 -9.31 12.45
CA LEU A 315 6.03 -9.22 13.89
C LEU A 315 5.09 -10.17 14.64
N ASN A 316 3.79 -10.12 14.33
CA ASN A 316 2.76 -10.93 14.98
C ASN A 316 1.72 -11.44 13.96
N PRO A 317 2.06 -12.49 13.16
CA PRO A 317 1.22 -12.93 12.05
C PRO A 317 -0.20 -13.33 12.47
N ALA A 318 -0.35 -14.09 13.56
CA ALA A 318 -1.66 -14.59 14.00
C ALA A 318 -2.59 -13.46 14.47
N GLN A 319 -2.05 -12.48 15.20
CA GLN A 319 -2.81 -11.31 15.65
C GLN A 319 -3.23 -10.45 14.47
N PHE A 320 -2.30 -10.17 13.55
CA PHE A 320 -2.57 -9.40 12.35
C PHE A 320 -3.71 -9.99 11.51
N ARG A 321 -3.72 -11.32 11.32
CA ARG A 321 -4.83 -12.02 10.64
C ARG A 321 -6.18 -11.84 11.36
N GLY A 322 -6.17 -11.98 12.69
CA GLY A 322 -7.36 -11.79 13.52
C GLY A 322 -7.90 -10.36 13.46
N ASP A 323 -7.01 -9.37 13.46
CA ASP A 323 -7.36 -7.96 13.32
C ASP A 323 -7.95 -7.67 11.92
N CYS A 324 -7.37 -8.25 10.86
CA CYS A 324 -7.90 -8.14 9.50
C CYS A 324 -9.33 -8.69 9.41
N PHE A 325 -9.58 -9.89 9.95
CA PHE A 325 -10.90 -10.51 9.94
C PHE A 325 -11.92 -9.71 10.77
N SER A 326 -11.49 -9.20 11.93
CA SER A 326 -12.34 -8.38 12.80
C SER A 326 -12.74 -7.08 12.09
N GLN A 327 -11.77 -6.38 11.48
CA GLN A 327 -12.04 -5.18 10.68
C GLN A 327 -13.00 -5.47 9.51
N TYR A 328 -12.81 -6.58 8.79
CA TYR A 328 -13.73 -7.01 7.75
C TYR A 328 -15.16 -7.17 8.28
N CYS A 329 -15.33 -7.87 9.41
CA CYS A 329 -16.64 -8.09 10.02
C CYS A 329 -17.32 -6.79 10.45
N HIS A 330 -16.56 -5.82 10.96
CA HIS A 330 -17.09 -4.51 11.33
C HIS A 330 -17.51 -3.68 10.11
N MET A 331 -16.75 -3.74 9.02
CA MET A 331 -16.95 -2.85 7.87
C MET A 331 -17.93 -3.41 6.82
N LYS A 332 -18.10 -4.73 6.71
CA LYS A 332 -18.87 -5.35 5.62
C LYS A 332 -20.29 -4.79 5.47
N SER A 333 -20.98 -4.52 6.57
CA SER A 333 -22.38 -4.08 6.58
C SER A 333 -22.58 -2.56 6.64
N VAL A 334 -21.52 -1.76 6.77
CA VAL A 334 -21.63 -0.29 6.93
C VAL A 334 -21.55 0.40 5.57
N ASP A 335 -22.39 1.40 5.28
CA ASP A 335 -22.32 2.12 3.99
C ASP A 335 -20.94 2.79 3.80
N PRO A 336 -20.33 2.74 2.59
CA PRO A 336 -19.04 3.39 2.33
C PRO A 336 -19.01 4.88 2.69
N SER A 337 -20.12 5.59 2.50
CA SER A 337 -20.23 7.02 2.77
C SER A 337 -20.30 7.29 4.28
N GLU A 338 -20.91 6.38 5.05
CA GLU A 338 -20.96 6.44 6.52
C GLU A 338 -19.60 6.12 7.15
N LEU A 339 -18.86 5.15 6.61
CA LEU A 339 -17.50 4.82 7.05
C LEU A 339 -16.57 6.04 7.01
N ILE A 340 -16.82 6.94 6.07
CA ILE A 340 -15.99 8.10 5.79
C ILE A 340 -16.55 9.39 6.43
N GLY A 341 -17.85 9.44 6.72
CA GLY A 341 -18.56 10.64 7.17
C GLY A 341 -18.33 11.09 8.63
N GLY A 342 -17.42 10.47 9.37
CA GLY A 342 -17.14 10.77 10.79
C GLY A 342 -15.70 11.18 11.10
N VAL A 343 -15.21 10.88 12.31
CA VAL A 343 -13.80 11.08 12.77
C VAL A 343 -12.78 10.26 11.94
N LEU A 344 -13.27 9.43 11.01
CA LEU A 344 -12.52 8.41 10.27
C LEU A 344 -12.08 8.85 8.86
N ALA A 345 -12.33 10.08 8.40
CA ALA A 345 -11.81 10.55 7.11
C ALA A 345 -10.27 10.39 6.98
N THR A 346 -9.56 10.42 8.11
CA THR A 346 -8.10 10.26 8.17
C THR A 346 -7.65 8.82 8.49
N CYS A 347 -8.56 7.86 8.60
CA CYS A 347 -8.23 6.46 8.81
C CYS A 347 -7.56 5.85 7.57
N ASN A 348 -6.96 4.67 7.71
CA ASN A 348 -6.27 4.01 6.60
C ASN A 348 -7.20 3.76 5.41
N PHE A 349 -8.47 3.43 5.64
CA PHE A 349 -9.46 3.30 4.56
C PHE A 349 -9.75 4.63 3.85
N GLY A 350 -9.84 5.74 4.59
CA GLY A 350 -10.02 7.08 4.00
C GLY A 350 -8.84 7.48 3.13
N LYS A 351 -7.61 7.35 3.65
CA LYS A 351 -6.37 7.55 2.87
C LYS A 351 -6.32 6.66 1.62
N PHE A 352 -6.78 5.41 1.74
CA PHE A 352 -6.83 4.47 0.62
C PHE A 352 -7.78 5.00 -0.46
N CYS A 353 -8.97 5.44 -0.06
CA CYS A 353 -9.94 6.03 -0.97
C CYS A 353 -9.37 7.26 -1.69
N SER A 354 -8.71 8.18 -0.97
CA SER A 354 -8.11 9.37 -1.59
C SER A 354 -7.00 9.01 -2.57
N ASN A 355 -6.06 8.16 -2.18
CA ASN A 355 -4.96 7.74 -3.04
C ASN A 355 -5.46 7.02 -4.29
N LYS A 356 -6.44 6.12 -4.15
CA LYS A 356 -7.01 5.39 -5.28
C LYS A 356 -7.80 6.29 -6.21
N TYR A 357 -8.59 7.21 -5.68
CA TYR A 357 -9.34 8.18 -6.49
C TYR A 357 -8.39 9.00 -7.36
N LEU A 358 -7.37 9.61 -6.76
CA LEU A 358 -6.39 10.45 -7.47
C LEU A 358 -5.58 9.64 -8.51
N SER A 359 -5.40 8.33 -8.29
CA SER A 359 -4.73 7.44 -9.24
C SER A 359 -5.56 7.03 -10.46
N ILE A 360 -6.89 7.10 -10.34
CA ILE A 360 -7.89 6.68 -11.34
C ILE A 360 -8.41 7.90 -12.12
N VAL A 361 -8.72 8.98 -11.41
CA VAL A 361 -9.31 10.19 -11.97
C VAL A 361 -8.23 11.27 -12.05
N HIS A 362 -7.60 11.33 -13.21
CA HIS A 362 -6.61 12.36 -13.51
C HIS A 362 -7.28 13.75 -13.60
N PRO A 363 -6.63 14.87 -13.23
CA PRO A 363 -7.22 16.21 -13.35
C PRO A 363 -7.86 16.50 -14.71
N LYS A 364 -7.15 16.22 -15.81
CA LYS A 364 -7.71 16.34 -17.19
C LYS A 364 -8.95 15.48 -17.45
N MET A 365 -9.04 14.31 -16.83
CA MET A 365 -10.25 13.49 -16.91
C MET A 365 -11.38 14.19 -16.18
N GLU A 366 -11.14 14.65 -14.96
CA GLU A 366 -12.13 15.34 -14.14
C GLU A 366 -12.66 16.62 -14.79
N GLU A 367 -11.77 17.49 -15.26
CA GLU A 367 -12.11 18.74 -15.96
C GLU A 367 -12.95 18.46 -17.21
N SER A 368 -12.66 17.38 -17.94
CA SER A 368 -13.47 17.01 -19.10
C SER A 368 -14.84 16.42 -18.74
N LEU A 369 -14.96 15.70 -17.61
CA LEU A 369 -16.20 15.04 -17.22
C LEU A 369 -17.15 15.96 -16.46
N PHE A 370 -16.62 16.89 -15.66
CA PHE A 370 -17.40 17.75 -14.77
C PHE A 370 -17.28 19.25 -15.10
N GLY A 371 -16.25 19.67 -15.85
CA GLY A 371 -16.00 21.08 -16.18
C GLY A 371 -15.18 21.83 -15.13
N ASP A 372 -14.81 21.18 -14.02
CA ASP A 372 -14.02 21.74 -12.93
C ASP A 372 -13.12 20.69 -12.28
N LEU A 373 -12.36 21.10 -11.25
CA LEU A 373 -11.45 20.27 -10.45
C LEU A 373 -11.81 20.31 -8.95
N GLU A 374 -13.05 20.67 -8.60
CA GLU A 374 -13.45 20.83 -7.20
C GLU A 374 -13.33 19.50 -6.45
N GLN A 375 -13.75 18.40 -7.08
CA GLN A 375 -13.69 17.08 -6.49
C GLN A 375 -12.25 16.64 -6.23
N HIS A 376 -11.35 16.87 -7.19
CA HIS A 376 -9.93 16.59 -7.08
C HIS A 376 -9.32 17.36 -5.92
N SER A 377 -9.58 18.67 -5.84
CA SER A 377 -9.08 19.53 -4.77
C SER A 377 -9.50 19.03 -3.39
N VAL A 378 -10.79 18.70 -3.23
CA VAL A 378 -11.33 18.16 -1.97
C VAL A 378 -10.65 16.83 -1.61
N VAL A 379 -10.45 15.94 -2.57
CA VAL A 379 -9.82 14.63 -2.33
C VAL A 379 -8.31 14.76 -2.03
N SER A 380 -7.61 15.67 -2.70
CA SER A 380 -6.20 15.98 -2.43
C SER A 380 -5.97 16.51 -1.02
N GLU A 381 -6.95 17.21 -0.43
CA GLU A 381 -6.94 17.62 0.97
C GLU A 381 -7.23 16.47 1.96
N GLY A 382 -7.43 15.24 1.48
CA GLY A 382 -7.80 14.09 2.30
C GLY A 382 -9.26 14.10 2.77
N LYS A 383 -10.11 14.91 2.13
CA LYS A 383 -11.56 14.94 2.37
C LYS A 383 -12.27 14.08 1.34
N HIS A 384 -13.55 13.86 1.59
CA HIS A 384 -14.36 12.93 0.79
C HIS A 384 -15.64 13.61 0.29
N PRO A 385 -15.73 13.87 -1.02
CA PRO A 385 -16.88 14.49 -1.66
C PRO A 385 -18.18 13.68 -1.50
N ARG A 386 -19.32 14.36 -1.44
CA ARG A 386 -20.66 13.74 -1.36
C ARG A 386 -21.36 13.66 -2.72
N THR A 387 -20.60 13.56 -3.80
CA THR A 387 -21.15 13.48 -5.15
C THR A 387 -21.59 12.06 -5.49
N ARG A 388 -22.51 11.92 -6.46
CA ARG A 388 -22.93 10.61 -6.98
C ARG A 388 -21.74 9.81 -7.53
N PHE A 389 -20.85 10.49 -8.26
CA PHE A 389 -19.68 9.86 -8.85
C PHE A 389 -18.74 9.31 -7.77
N TYR A 390 -18.45 10.12 -6.75
CA TYR A 390 -17.58 9.69 -5.65
C TYR A 390 -18.21 8.54 -4.86
N LYS A 391 -19.53 8.55 -4.66
CA LYS A 391 -20.25 7.44 -3.98
C LYS A 391 -20.13 6.11 -4.72
N GLU A 392 -20.28 6.10 -6.05
CA GLU A 392 -20.08 4.87 -6.85
C GLU A 392 -18.61 4.39 -6.77
N PHE A 393 -17.65 5.32 -6.84
CA PHE A 393 -16.23 5.01 -6.63
C PHE A 393 -15.98 4.39 -5.24
N LEU A 394 -16.58 4.94 -4.19
CA LEU A 394 -16.44 4.43 -2.82
C LEU A 394 -16.96 3.00 -2.68
N GLY A 395 -17.99 2.62 -3.44
CA GLY A 395 -18.45 1.22 -3.51
C GLY A 395 -17.34 0.28 -3.95
N VAL A 396 -16.60 0.64 -5.00
CA VAL A 396 -15.45 -0.13 -5.50
C VAL A 396 -14.32 -0.14 -4.45
N ALA A 397 -14.02 1.02 -3.87
CA ALA A 397 -12.97 1.17 -2.86
C ALA A 397 -13.22 0.32 -1.62
N LYS A 398 -14.44 0.37 -1.08
CA LYS A 398 -14.83 -0.49 0.04
C LYS A 398 -14.71 -1.97 -0.34
N GLY A 399 -15.21 -2.36 -1.51
CA GLY A 399 -15.12 -3.76 -1.96
C GLY A 399 -13.68 -4.27 -1.99
N VAL A 400 -12.76 -3.50 -2.60
CA VAL A 400 -11.34 -3.88 -2.71
C VAL A 400 -10.64 -3.88 -1.34
N TRP A 401 -10.97 -2.92 -0.48
CA TRP A 401 -10.48 -2.88 0.89
C TRP A 401 -10.90 -4.12 1.69
N LEU A 402 -12.18 -4.50 1.61
CA LEU A 402 -12.68 -5.72 2.24
C LEU A 402 -12.03 -6.98 1.66
N LEU A 403 -11.84 -7.03 0.34
CA LEU A 403 -11.16 -8.15 -0.32
C LEU A 403 -9.74 -8.34 0.21
N HIS A 404 -9.03 -7.22 0.43
CA HIS A 404 -7.70 -7.21 1.00
C HIS A 404 -7.68 -7.71 2.45
N LEU A 405 -8.57 -7.18 3.31
CA LEU A 405 -8.72 -7.66 4.69
C LEU A 405 -9.04 -9.16 4.76
N VAL A 406 -9.92 -9.66 3.88
CA VAL A 406 -10.25 -11.10 3.81
C VAL A 406 -9.03 -11.90 3.37
N ALA A 407 -8.34 -11.47 2.30
CA ALA A 407 -7.16 -12.18 1.81
C ALA A 407 -6.07 -12.30 2.89
N PHE A 408 -5.78 -11.21 3.61
CA PHE A 408 -4.79 -11.20 4.69
C PHE A 408 -5.28 -11.84 5.99
N SER A 409 -6.57 -12.20 6.12
CA SER A 409 -7.05 -13.00 7.25
C SER A 409 -6.76 -14.50 7.12
N PHE A 410 -6.44 -14.97 5.91
CA PHE A 410 -6.22 -16.39 5.64
C PHE A 410 -4.78 -16.82 5.92
N ASP A 411 -4.60 -18.12 6.12
CA ASP A 411 -3.30 -18.77 6.29
C ASP A 411 -3.25 -20.06 5.45
N PRO A 412 -2.49 -20.11 4.35
CA PRO A 412 -1.68 -19.03 3.78
C PRO A 412 -2.53 -17.95 3.07
N VAL A 413 -1.95 -16.76 2.88
CA VAL A 413 -2.56 -15.65 2.12
C VAL A 413 -2.79 -16.08 0.66
N PRO A 414 -3.96 -15.81 0.04
CA PRO A 414 -4.22 -16.14 -1.35
C PRO A 414 -3.25 -15.42 -2.30
N SER A 415 -2.73 -16.16 -3.28
CA SER A 415 -1.89 -15.58 -4.32
C SER A 415 -2.76 -14.97 -5.42
N LYS A 416 -2.65 -13.65 -5.60
CA LYS A 416 -3.27 -12.91 -6.71
C LYS A 416 -2.51 -13.20 -8.00
N PHE A 417 -3.23 -13.46 -9.10
CA PHE A 417 -2.63 -13.61 -10.43
C PHE A 417 -3.47 -12.90 -11.49
N GLU A 418 -2.83 -12.51 -12.59
CA GLU A 418 -3.46 -11.85 -13.74
C GLU A 418 -3.07 -12.57 -15.02
N ALA A 419 -3.94 -12.53 -16.02
CA ALA A 419 -3.65 -13.13 -17.32
C ALA A 419 -2.83 -12.16 -18.18
N SER A 420 -1.69 -12.63 -18.71
CA SER A 420 -0.89 -11.86 -19.65
C SER A 420 -1.61 -11.71 -20.99
N ALA A 421 -1.44 -10.56 -21.64
CA ALA A 421 -1.84 -10.38 -23.02
C ALA A 421 -1.10 -11.42 -23.91
N GLY A 422 -1.78 -11.93 -24.92
CA GLY A 422 -1.27 -12.99 -25.81
C GLY A 422 -1.34 -14.41 -25.24
N ALA A 423 -1.61 -14.61 -23.95
CA ALA A 423 -1.66 -15.94 -23.34
C ALA A 423 -2.84 -16.78 -23.88
N GLU A 424 -2.67 -18.11 -23.88
CA GLU A 424 -3.75 -19.04 -24.23
C GLU A 424 -4.81 -19.08 -23.12
N PHE A 425 -6.07 -19.21 -23.52
CA PHE A 425 -7.18 -19.27 -22.56
C PHE A 425 -7.18 -20.61 -21.80
N HIS A 426 -7.13 -20.55 -20.46
CA HIS A 426 -7.17 -21.74 -19.61
C HIS A 426 -8.42 -21.77 -18.71
N PRO A 427 -9.42 -22.65 -18.98
CA PRO A 427 -10.73 -22.61 -18.32
C PRO A 427 -10.72 -22.88 -16.81
N ARG A 428 -9.65 -23.50 -16.28
CA ARG A 428 -9.44 -23.69 -14.83
C ARG A 428 -9.07 -22.39 -14.09
N TYR A 429 -8.37 -21.47 -14.74
CA TYR A 429 -7.84 -20.24 -14.12
C TYR A 429 -8.51 -18.98 -14.65
N MET A 430 -9.23 -19.07 -15.77
CA MET A 430 -9.78 -17.92 -16.48
C MET A 430 -11.26 -18.11 -16.79
N GLU A 431 -12.02 -17.03 -16.71
CA GLU A 431 -13.38 -16.90 -17.23
C GLU A 431 -13.43 -15.81 -18.30
N SER A 432 -14.10 -16.06 -19.43
CA SER A 432 -14.26 -15.02 -20.44
C SER A 432 -15.37 -14.06 -20.02
N VAL A 433 -15.13 -12.76 -20.19
CA VAL A 433 -16.19 -11.75 -20.05
C VAL A 433 -17.14 -11.73 -21.25
N LEU A 434 -16.70 -12.30 -22.38
CA LEU A 434 -17.51 -12.43 -23.59
C LEU A 434 -18.32 -13.71 -23.53
N LYS A 435 -19.59 -13.62 -23.92
CA LYS A 435 -20.45 -14.80 -24.11
C LYS A 435 -20.25 -15.33 -25.54
N PHE A 436 -19.93 -16.61 -25.66
CA PHE A 436 -19.82 -17.29 -26.94
C PHE A 436 -21.03 -18.20 -27.18
N ALA A 437 -21.41 -18.35 -28.45
CA ALA A 437 -22.43 -19.32 -28.85
C ALA A 437 -22.00 -20.73 -28.40
N GLY A 438 -22.89 -21.46 -27.71
CA GLY A 438 -22.58 -22.78 -27.17
C GLY A 438 -21.87 -22.78 -25.80
N GLY A 439 -21.65 -21.60 -25.18
CA GLY A 439 -21.14 -21.50 -23.80
C GLY A 439 -19.66 -21.89 -23.61
N THR A 440 -18.99 -22.32 -24.68
CA THR A 440 -17.57 -22.69 -24.67
C THR A 440 -16.75 -21.69 -25.48
N VAL A 441 -15.52 -21.44 -25.06
CA VAL A 441 -14.60 -20.56 -25.79
C VAL A 441 -14.13 -21.27 -27.06
N PRO A 442 -14.27 -20.66 -28.25
CA PRO A 442 -13.80 -21.25 -29.50
C PRO A 442 -12.28 -21.48 -29.50
N PRO A 443 -11.77 -22.45 -30.28
CA PRO A 443 -10.33 -22.62 -30.46
C PRO A 443 -9.70 -21.37 -31.10
N ARG A 444 -8.38 -21.22 -30.95
CA ARG A 444 -7.59 -20.07 -31.46
C ARG A 444 -7.97 -18.71 -30.86
N LYS A 445 -8.48 -18.70 -29.64
CA LYS A 445 -8.65 -17.48 -28.83
C LYS A 445 -7.48 -17.30 -27.87
N ILE A 446 -7.00 -16.08 -27.79
CA ILE A 446 -5.96 -15.65 -26.86
C ILE A 446 -6.49 -14.53 -25.98
N VAL A 447 -5.85 -14.34 -24.83
CA VAL A 447 -6.13 -13.22 -23.92
C VAL A 447 -5.69 -11.92 -24.61
N GLY A 448 -6.63 -10.99 -24.81
CA GLY A 448 -6.29 -9.64 -25.22
C GLY A 448 -5.78 -8.83 -24.02
N PHE A 449 -6.55 -8.84 -22.93
CA PHE A 449 -6.15 -8.25 -21.65
C PHE A 449 -6.93 -8.86 -20.47
N SER A 450 -6.35 -8.75 -19.28
CA SER A 450 -7.00 -9.11 -18.01
C SER A 450 -8.01 -8.04 -17.61
N VAL A 451 -9.24 -8.43 -17.29
CA VAL A 451 -10.30 -7.53 -16.81
C VAL A 451 -10.31 -7.45 -15.29
N SER A 452 -10.20 -8.60 -14.59
CA SER A 452 -10.07 -8.66 -13.14
C SER A 452 -9.11 -9.80 -12.75
N PRO A 453 -8.39 -9.69 -11.63
CA PRO A 453 -7.45 -10.74 -11.21
C PRO A 453 -8.19 -12.03 -10.85
N GLY A 454 -7.43 -13.11 -10.79
CA GLY A 454 -7.79 -14.35 -10.12
C GLY A 454 -7.03 -14.50 -8.81
N PHE A 455 -7.46 -15.45 -7.98
CA PHE A 455 -6.83 -15.77 -6.70
C PHE A 455 -6.67 -17.28 -6.53
N LYS A 456 -5.49 -17.72 -6.12
CA LYS A 456 -5.20 -19.11 -5.76
C LYS A 456 -5.13 -19.23 -4.24
N LEU A 457 -5.99 -20.04 -3.66
CA LEU A 457 -6.06 -20.25 -2.22
C LEU A 457 -5.14 -21.40 -1.79
N GLY A 458 -4.77 -21.43 -0.50
CA GLY A 458 -3.89 -22.47 0.06
C GLY A 458 -4.42 -23.90 -0.06
N ASN A 459 -5.74 -24.07 -0.11
CA ASN A 459 -6.40 -25.37 -0.30
C ASN A 459 -6.43 -25.84 -1.77
N GLY A 460 -5.80 -25.10 -2.70
CA GLY A 460 -5.78 -25.41 -4.13
C GLY A 460 -6.99 -24.94 -4.92
N SER A 461 -7.99 -24.32 -4.26
CA SER A 461 -9.12 -23.68 -4.94
C SER A 461 -8.67 -22.44 -5.69
N VAL A 462 -9.35 -22.14 -6.80
CA VAL A 462 -9.01 -21.04 -7.70
C VAL A 462 -10.24 -20.19 -7.96
N LEU A 463 -10.15 -18.91 -7.60
CA LEU A 463 -11.04 -17.88 -8.11
C LEU A 463 -10.50 -17.41 -9.45
N LYS A 464 -11.30 -17.56 -10.52
CA LYS A 464 -10.83 -17.35 -11.89
C LYS A 464 -10.61 -15.88 -12.20
N ALA A 465 -9.55 -15.58 -12.96
CA ALA A 465 -9.33 -14.27 -13.55
C ALA A 465 -10.34 -14.03 -14.68
N ARG A 466 -10.89 -12.82 -14.77
CA ARG A 466 -11.76 -12.43 -15.88
C ARG A 466 -10.91 -11.92 -17.02
N VAL A 467 -11.10 -12.44 -18.22
CA VAL A 467 -10.30 -12.08 -19.39
C VAL A 467 -11.16 -11.67 -20.58
N TYR A 468 -10.69 -10.65 -21.29
CA TYR A 468 -11.21 -10.30 -22.61
C TYR A 468 -10.45 -11.11 -23.66
N LEU A 469 -11.17 -11.83 -24.52
CA LEU A 469 -10.57 -12.74 -25.51
C LEU A 469 -10.61 -12.14 -26.91
N MET A 470 -9.53 -12.33 -27.65
CA MET A 470 -9.41 -11.94 -29.04
C MET A 470 -9.01 -13.11 -29.93
N ALA A 471 -9.13 -12.95 -31.24
CA ALA A 471 -8.63 -13.95 -32.19
C ALA A 471 -7.09 -13.94 -32.18
N ARG A 472 -6.49 -15.13 -32.26
CA ARG A 472 -5.06 -15.31 -32.52
C ARG A 472 -4.82 -15.02 -34.01
N ASN A 473 -4.10 -13.94 -34.32
CA ASN A 473 -3.68 -13.63 -35.70
C ASN A 473 -2.78 -14.73 -36.25
#